data_AF-A0A511X982-F1
#
_entry.id   AF-A0A511X982-F1
#
_cell.length_a   1.000
_cell.length_b   1.000
_cell.length_c   1.000
_cell.angle_alpha   90.00
_cell.angle_beta   90.00
_cell.angle_gamma   90.00
#
_symmetry.space_group_name_H-M   'P 1'
#
loop_
_entity.id
_entity.type
_entity.pdbx_description
1 polymer ?
#
loop_
_entity_poly.entity_id
_entity_poly.type
_entity_poly.pdbx_seq_one_letter_code
_entity_poly.pdbx_strand_id
1 'polypeptide(L)'
;MSDLPAQILLTLSTLGYSAIPAIFDSNETHMTNPHWVPHARFHVVWQVLSYIGVAALALYFIWTPDDGSGRNLWYASFLSIAAYTGFFSASLTTKLYGGANYDENGVVPYRPPFLGRYMAFEVNITLFSGAVAILVMGMLCIFMSHSTHISNTLATAIWSFMAVTTVVLLVLIVVFVGGFMRRGKGMDVGISQVPDEINNFS
;
A
#
# COMPACT_ATOMS: atom_id res chain seq x y z
N MET A 1 6.99 18.72 21.36
CA MET A 1 6.30 19.00 20.07
C MET A 1 5.01 18.19 20.03
N SER A 2 4.01 18.53 19.22
CA SER A 2 2.79 17.71 19.13
C SER A 2 3.05 16.43 18.34
N ASP A 3 2.38 15.34 18.71
CA ASP A 3 2.47 14.05 18.02
C ASP A 3 1.55 13.94 16.79
N LEU A 4 0.67 14.93 16.61
CA LEU A 4 -0.30 14.97 15.53
C LEU A 4 0.27 14.69 14.13
N PRO A 5 1.44 15.24 13.72
CA PRO A 5 2.03 14.90 12.43
C PRO A 5 2.36 13.42 12.29
N ALA A 6 2.91 12.79 13.35
CA ALA A 6 3.19 11.36 13.37
C ALA A 6 1.88 10.56 13.29
N GLN A 7 0.85 10.94 14.07
CA GLN A 7 -0.45 10.26 14.07
C GLN A 7 -1.10 10.25 12.69
N ILE A 8 -1.07 11.38 11.97
CA ILE A 8 -1.61 11.49 10.61
C ILE A 8 -0.84 10.58 9.65
N LEU A 9 0.49 10.65 9.66
CA LEU A 9 1.33 9.85 8.76
C LEU A 9 1.16 8.33 9.02
N LEU A 10 1.15 7.93 10.29
CA LEU A 10 0.92 6.53 10.66
C LEU A 10 -0.49 6.06 10.32
N THR A 11 -1.51 6.93 10.42
CA THR A 11 -2.87 6.60 9.96
C THR A 11 -2.88 6.37 8.45
N LEU A 12 -2.28 7.27 7.67
CA LEU A 12 -2.20 7.12 6.21
C LEU A 12 -1.46 5.84 5.79
N SER A 13 -0.33 5.56 6.43
CA SER A 13 0.40 4.30 6.22
C SER A 13 -0.45 3.09 6.62
N THR A 14 -1.12 3.12 7.77
CA THR A 14 -1.99 2.03 8.24
C THR A 14 -3.11 1.71 7.26
N LEU A 15 -3.75 2.73 6.69
CA LEU A 15 -4.79 2.56 5.67
C LEU A 15 -4.23 2.00 4.35
N GLY A 16 -2.94 2.21 4.10
CA GLY A 16 -2.25 1.73 2.90
C GLY A 16 -2.22 0.22 2.76
N TYR A 17 -1.97 -0.54 3.84
CA TYR A 17 -1.98 -2.01 3.81
C TYR A 17 -3.35 -2.62 4.15
N SER A 18 -4.34 -1.82 4.52
CA SER A 18 -5.64 -2.30 5.00
C SER A 18 -6.79 -1.82 4.10
N ALA A 19 -7.27 -0.59 4.29
CA ALA A 19 -8.42 -0.05 3.57
C ALA A 19 -8.24 -0.02 2.06
N ILE A 20 -7.02 0.29 1.57
CA ILE A 20 -6.74 0.30 0.13
C ILE A 20 -6.91 -1.11 -0.46
N PRO A 21 -6.18 -2.15 -0.03
CA PRO A 21 -6.41 -3.53 -0.50
C PRO A 21 -7.85 -4.00 -0.30
N ALA A 22 -8.50 -3.67 0.81
CA ALA A 22 -9.90 -4.04 1.02
C ALA A 22 -10.83 -3.52 -0.08
N ILE A 23 -10.61 -2.29 -0.56
CA ILE A 23 -11.40 -1.71 -1.65
C ILE A 23 -11.00 -2.30 -3.01
N PHE A 24 -9.70 -2.43 -3.28
CA PHE A 24 -9.19 -2.85 -4.58
C PHE A 24 -9.26 -4.37 -4.83
N ASP A 25 -9.31 -5.19 -3.78
CA ASP A 25 -9.37 -6.65 -3.89
C ASP A 25 -10.82 -7.17 -3.84
N SER A 26 -11.79 -6.35 -3.42
CA SER A 26 -13.21 -6.73 -3.33
C SER A 26 -13.94 -6.70 -4.68
N ASN A 27 -13.43 -7.42 -5.69
CA ASN A 27 -14.03 -7.52 -7.02
C ASN A 27 -13.61 -8.81 -7.77
N GLU A 28 -14.07 -8.93 -9.02
CA GLU A 28 -13.87 -10.08 -9.92
C GLU A 28 -12.44 -10.25 -10.42
N THR A 29 -11.54 -9.30 -10.19
CA THR A 29 -10.10 -9.49 -10.48
C THR A 29 -9.37 -10.19 -9.33
N HIS A 30 -9.97 -10.23 -8.13
CA HIS A 30 -9.34 -10.76 -6.90
C HIS A 30 -10.30 -11.66 -6.10
N MET A 31 -10.97 -11.14 -5.05
CA MET A 31 -11.76 -11.95 -4.11
C MET A 31 -12.83 -12.81 -4.78
N THR A 32 -13.45 -12.31 -5.85
CA THR A 32 -14.49 -13.04 -6.59
C THR A 32 -14.01 -13.52 -7.97
N ASN A 33 -12.70 -13.63 -8.19
CA ASN A 33 -12.13 -14.04 -9.48
C ASN A 33 -12.59 -15.46 -9.88
N PRO A 34 -13.28 -15.63 -11.03
CA PRO A 34 -13.83 -16.92 -11.44
C PRO A 34 -12.76 -17.91 -11.92
N HIS A 35 -11.57 -17.42 -12.31
CA HIS A 35 -10.48 -18.25 -12.79
C HIS A 35 -9.57 -18.76 -11.66
N TRP A 36 -9.61 -18.12 -10.50
CA TRP A 36 -8.86 -18.57 -9.34
C TRP A 36 -9.54 -19.76 -8.66
N VAL A 37 -8.72 -20.76 -8.30
CA VAL A 37 -9.19 -21.88 -7.49
C VAL A 37 -9.82 -21.36 -6.18
N PRO A 38 -10.91 -21.98 -5.67
CA PRO A 38 -11.62 -21.48 -4.49
C PRO A 38 -10.73 -21.18 -3.28
N HIS A 39 -9.65 -21.97 -3.09
CA HIS A 39 -8.73 -21.78 -1.98
C HIS A 39 -7.88 -20.50 -2.09
N ALA A 40 -7.51 -20.06 -3.29
CA ALA A 40 -6.76 -18.81 -3.48
C ALA A 40 -7.61 -17.60 -3.09
N ARG A 41 -8.90 -17.60 -3.47
CA ARG A 41 -9.87 -16.58 -3.04
C ARG A 41 -10.04 -16.54 -1.52
N PHE A 42 -10.11 -17.71 -0.87
CA PHE A 42 -10.13 -17.80 0.58
C PHE A 42 -8.90 -17.12 1.22
N HIS A 43 -7.69 -17.37 0.71
CA HIS A 43 -6.47 -16.74 1.24
C HIS A 43 -6.47 -15.22 1.08
N VAL A 44 -6.97 -14.69 -0.03
CA VAL A 44 -7.07 -13.24 -0.22
C VAL A 44 -8.06 -12.61 0.76
N VAL A 45 -9.25 -13.20 0.93
CA VAL A 45 -10.23 -12.71 1.92
C VAL A 45 -9.65 -12.81 3.34
N TRP A 46 -9.00 -13.92 3.68
CA TRP A 46 -8.36 -14.11 4.98
C TRP A 46 -7.26 -13.06 5.23
N GLN A 47 -6.40 -12.81 4.24
CA GLN A 47 -5.35 -11.79 4.33
C GLN A 47 -5.94 -10.40 4.56
N VAL A 48 -6.93 -10.00 3.75
CA VAL A 48 -7.56 -8.67 3.85
C VAL A 48 -8.22 -8.47 5.21
N LEU A 49 -9.02 -9.43 5.67
CA LEU A 49 -9.68 -9.33 6.98
C LEU A 49 -8.67 -9.32 8.14
N SER A 50 -7.58 -10.09 8.03
CA SER A 50 -6.50 -10.08 9.03
C SER A 50 -5.82 -8.72 9.10
N TYR A 51 -5.51 -8.10 7.96
CA TYR A 51 -4.89 -6.78 7.93
C TYR A 51 -5.84 -5.65 8.33
N ILE A 52 -7.14 -5.77 8.13
CA ILE A 52 -8.13 -4.86 8.74
C ILE A 52 -8.08 -4.96 10.27
N GLY A 53 -7.99 -6.18 10.82
CA GLY A 53 -7.83 -6.38 12.27
C GLY A 53 -6.53 -5.77 12.82
N VAL A 54 -5.40 -5.99 12.13
CA VAL A 54 -4.10 -5.37 12.48
C VAL A 54 -4.19 -3.84 12.40
N ALA A 55 -4.85 -3.30 11.38
CA ALA A 55 -5.04 -1.86 11.22
C ALA A 55 -5.92 -1.27 12.32
N ALA A 56 -6.99 -1.96 12.72
CA ALA A 56 -7.82 -1.52 13.85
C ALA A 56 -7.00 -1.40 15.14
N LEU A 57 -6.11 -2.37 15.41
CA LEU A 57 -5.18 -2.32 16.54
C LEU A 57 -4.15 -1.19 16.40
N ALA A 58 -3.59 -0.99 15.21
CA ALA A 58 -2.65 0.10 14.95
C ALA A 58 -3.32 1.47 15.15
N LEU A 59 -4.53 1.67 14.62
CA LEU A 59 -5.32 2.89 14.80
C LEU A 59 -5.68 3.12 16.27
N TYR A 60 -6.00 2.06 17.02
CA TYR A 60 -6.19 2.15 18.46
C TYR A 60 -4.94 2.70 19.15
N PHE A 61 -3.75 2.17 18.85
CA PHE A 61 -2.52 2.71 19.43
C PHE A 61 -2.24 4.15 18.97
N ILE A 62 -2.44 4.48 17.69
CA ILE A 62 -2.17 5.82 17.16
C ILE A 62 -2.96 6.90 17.91
N TRP A 63 -4.23 6.64 18.19
CA TRP A 63 -5.17 7.63 18.71
C TRP A 63 -5.43 7.51 20.21
N THR A 64 -4.89 6.48 20.87
CA THR A 64 -4.97 6.35 22.34
C THR A 64 -3.80 7.10 22.98
N PRO A 65 -4.07 8.03 23.92
CA PRO A 65 -3.01 8.72 24.66
C PRO A 65 -2.06 7.75 25.35
N ASP A 66 -0.77 8.08 25.39
CA ASP A 66 0.22 7.41 26.25
C ASP A 66 0.78 8.36 27.31
N ASP A 67 1.81 7.92 28.03
CA ASP A 67 2.49 8.68 29.09
C ASP A 67 3.43 9.78 28.56
N GLY A 68 3.28 10.19 27.30
CA GLY A 68 4.13 11.16 26.62
C GLY A 68 5.45 10.57 26.11
N SER A 69 5.57 9.25 26.09
CA SER A 69 6.76 8.55 25.60
C SER A 69 6.72 8.23 24.10
N GLY A 70 5.55 8.37 23.46
CA GLY A 70 5.35 7.98 22.07
C GLY A 70 5.39 6.46 21.83
N ARG A 71 5.37 5.64 22.90
CA ARG A 71 5.41 4.17 22.82
C ARG A 71 4.26 3.61 21.99
N ASN A 72 3.06 4.16 22.11
CA ASN A 72 1.92 3.68 21.34
C ASN A 72 2.15 3.88 19.83
N LEU A 73 2.74 5.01 19.43
CA LEU A 73 3.06 5.30 18.02
C LEU A 73 4.12 4.33 17.47
N TRP A 74 5.09 3.93 18.30
CA TRP A 74 6.06 2.89 17.94
C TRP A 74 5.39 1.51 17.76
N TYR A 75 4.47 1.11 18.64
CA TYR A 75 3.72 -0.13 18.46
C TYR A 75 2.93 -0.15 17.15
N ALA A 76 2.24 0.94 16.83
CA ALA A 76 1.55 1.08 15.54
C ALA A 76 2.52 1.00 14.36
N SER A 77 3.70 1.63 14.48
CA SER A 77 4.73 1.58 13.44
C SER A 77 5.24 0.15 13.21
N PHE A 78 5.49 -0.62 14.27
CA PHE A 78 5.94 -2.01 14.14
C PHE A 78 4.88 -2.93 13.51
N LEU A 79 3.58 -2.69 13.77
CA LEU A 79 2.50 -3.40 13.08
C LEU A 79 2.51 -3.10 11.56
N SER A 80 2.69 -1.83 11.18
CA SER A 80 2.85 -1.46 9.76
C SER A 80 4.11 -2.09 9.14
N ILE A 81 5.24 -2.10 9.85
CA ILE A 81 6.48 -2.75 9.37
C ILE A 81 6.23 -4.23 9.13
N ALA A 82 5.54 -4.93 10.04
CA ALA A 82 5.24 -6.34 9.88
C ALA A 82 4.38 -6.60 8.63
N ALA A 83 3.33 -5.79 8.40
CA ALA A 83 2.47 -5.91 7.22
C ALA A 83 3.25 -5.68 5.91
N TYR A 84 4.00 -4.57 5.81
CA TYR A 84 4.76 -4.26 4.60
C TYR A 84 5.91 -5.22 4.34
N THR A 85 6.64 -5.61 5.39
CA THR A 85 7.71 -6.60 5.27
C THR A 85 7.16 -7.94 4.81
N GLY A 86 5.98 -8.35 5.27
CA GLY A 86 5.29 -9.53 4.78
C GLY A 86 5.04 -9.47 3.27
N PHE A 87 4.48 -8.37 2.78
CA PHE A 87 4.27 -8.17 1.33
C PHE A 87 5.59 -8.20 0.54
N PHE A 88 6.58 -7.39 0.92
CA PHE A 88 7.83 -7.30 0.16
C PHE A 88 8.63 -8.60 0.21
N SER A 89 8.58 -9.33 1.34
CA SER A 89 9.20 -10.66 1.43
C SER A 89 8.54 -11.64 0.47
N ALA A 90 7.21 -11.68 0.42
CA ALA A 90 6.48 -12.49 -0.56
C ALA A 90 6.85 -12.09 -1.99
N SER A 91 6.83 -10.79 -2.31
CA SER A 91 7.16 -10.28 -3.64
C SER A 91 8.58 -10.66 -4.10
N LEU A 92 9.57 -10.51 -3.21
CA LEU A 92 10.97 -10.86 -3.48
C LEU A 92 11.20 -12.38 -3.59
N THR A 93 10.37 -13.18 -2.95
CA THR A 93 10.51 -14.64 -2.89
C THR A 93 9.53 -15.40 -3.77
N THR A 94 8.72 -14.71 -4.57
CA THR A 94 7.73 -15.30 -5.50
C THR A 94 8.24 -16.54 -6.25
N LYS A 95 9.47 -16.50 -6.77
CA LYS A 95 10.09 -17.62 -7.49
C LYS A 95 10.26 -18.90 -6.66
N LEU A 96 10.38 -18.79 -5.34
CA LEU A 96 10.61 -19.94 -4.45
C LEU A 96 9.36 -20.84 -4.29
N TYR A 97 8.18 -20.28 -4.54
CA TYR A 97 6.91 -20.99 -4.39
C TYR A 97 6.04 -20.93 -5.66
N GLY A 98 6.64 -20.55 -6.80
CA GLY A 98 5.94 -20.46 -8.08
C GLY A 98 4.88 -19.35 -8.15
N GLY A 99 5.02 -18.30 -7.33
CA GLY A 99 4.10 -17.16 -7.32
C GLY A 99 4.40 -16.09 -8.36
N ALA A 100 3.51 -15.11 -8.46
CA ALA A 100 3.65 -13.91 -9.27
C ALA A 100 3.09 -12.69 -8.53
N ASN A 101 3.53 -11.47 -8.88
CA ASN A 101 3.05 -10.23 -8.26
C ASN A 101 1.74 -9.72 -8.87
N TYR A 102 1.35 -10.24 -10.03
CA TYR A 102 0.08 -9.95 -10.70
C TYR A 102 -0.35 -11.17 -11.52
N ASP A 103 -1.65 -11.24 -11.84
CA ASP A 103 -2.23 -12.22 -12.74
C ASP A 103 -2.56 -11.56 -14.09
N GLU A 104 -2.51 -12.33 -15.18
CA GLU A 104 -2.87 -11.86 -16.52
C GLU A 104 -4.35 -11.44 -16.62
N ASN A 105 -5.21 -12.09 -15.83
CA ASN A 105 -6.62 -11.72 -15.69
C ASN A 105 -6.87 -10.75 -14.51
N GLY A 106 -5.81 -10.26 -13.89
CA GLY A 106 -5.84 -9.37 -12.73
C GLY A 106 -5.47 -7.92 -13.06
N VAL A 107 -4.96 -7.21 -12.07
CA VAL A 107 -4.46 -5.84 -12.25
C VAL A 107 -3.06 -5.88 -12.86
N VAL A 108 -2.95 -5.52 -14.13
CA VAL A 108 -1.66 -5.51 -14.85
C VAL A 108 -0.82 -4.26 -14.55
N PRO A 109 0.52 -4.34 -14.67
CA PRO A 109 1.41 -3.21 -14.41
C PRO A 109 1.06 -1.94 -15.21
N TYR A 110 1.05 -0.79 -14.52
CA TYR A 110 0.80 0.50 -15.12
C TYR A 110 2.01 1.00 -15.92
N ARG A 111 1.77 1.45 -17.14
CA ARG A 111 2.80 2.02 -18.03
C ARG A 111 2.47 3.49 -18.31
N PRO A 112 3.24 4.46 -17.77
CA PRO A 112 2.97 5.88 -17.95
C PRO A 112 3.12 6.29 -19.42
N PRO A 113 2.26 7.17 -19.96
CA PRO A 113 2.31 7.59 -21.35
C PRO A 113 3.64 8.27 -21.73
N PHE A 114 4.24 8.99 -20.78
CA PHE A 114 5.37 9.88 -21.01
C PHE A 114 6.74 9.23 -20.76
N LEU A 115 6.81 8.19 -19.91
CA LEU A 115 8.05 7.42 -19.65
C LEU A 115 8.21 6.21 -20.59
N GLY A 116 7.23 5.96 -21.45
CA GLY A 116 7.30 4.95 -22.50
C GLY A 116 7.07 3.52 -22.02
N ARG A 117 6.97 2.61 -22.99
CA ARG A 117 6.68 1.16 -22.82
C ARG A 117 7.73 0.40 -21.99
N TYR A 118 8.86 1.04 -21.68
CA TYR A 118 10.01 0.44 -21.00
C TYR A 118 9.92 0.49 -19.48
N MET A 119 9.01 1.31 -18.92
CA MET A 119 8.80 1.42 -17.48
C MET A 119 7.38 0.92 -17.15
N ALA A 120 7.30 -0.31 -16.65
CA ALA A 120 6.08 -0.91 -16.13
C ALA A 120 6.15 -0.91 -14.60
N PHE A 121 5.20 -0.21 -13.98
CA PHE A 121 5.08 -0.13 -12.54
C PHE A 121 4.03 -1.12 -12.08
N GLU A 122 4.47 -2.14 -11.34
CA GLU A 122 3.54 -2.99 -10.62
C GLU A 122 2.84 -2.11 -9.57
N VAL A 123 1.51 -2.17 -9.56
CA VAL A 123 0.65 -1.21 -8.86
C VAL A 123 0.82 -1.35 -7.35
N ASN A 124 0.84 -2.59 -6.84
CA ASN A 124 0.95 -2.84 -5.40
C ASN A 124 2.34 -2.45 -4.86
N ILE A 125 3.41 -2.84 -5.55
CA ILE A 125 4.79 -2.45 -5.23
C ILE A 125 4.92 -0.93 -5.18
N THR A 126 4.32 -0.23 -6.14
CA THR A 126 4.40 1.24 -6.20
C THR A 126 3.64 1.88 -5.04
N LEU A 127 2.40 1.46 -4.80
CA LEU A 127 1.56 2.00 -3.72
C LEU A 127 2.16 1.70 -2.35
N PHE A 128 2.60 0.46 -2.12
CA PHE A 128 3.17 0.07 -0.84
C PHE A 128 4.56 0.67 -0.60
N SER A 129 5.36 0.90 -1.65
CA SER A 129 6.61 1.67 -1.52
C SER A 129 6.32 3.11 -1.07
N GLY A 130 5.30 3.75 -1.64
CA GLY A 130 4.85 5.07 -1.20
C GLY A 130 4.36 5.07 0.25
N ALA A 131 3.59 4.06 0.65
CA ALA A 131 3.09 3.92 2.01
C ALA A 131 4.19 3.60 3.04
N VAL A 132 5.25 2.89 2.64
CA VAL A 132 6.48 2.70 3.43
C VAL A 132 7.26 4.01 3.56
N ALA A 133 7.34 4.83 2.51
CA ALA A 133 7.96 6.16 2.63
C ALA A 133 7.20 7.03 3.64
N ILE A 134 5.87 7.00 3.61
CA ILE A 134 5.00 7.67 4.60
C ILE A 134 5.25 7.13 6.02
N LEU A 135 5.38 5.81 6.17
CA LEU A 135 5.72 5.17 7.45
C LEU A 135 7.04 5.69 8.01
N VAL A 136 8.10 5.71 7.19
CA VAL A 136 9.43 6.20 7.60
C VAL A 136 9.34 7.67 8.02
N MET A 137 8.60 8.51 7.29
CA MET A 137 8.38 9.89 7.71
C MET A 137 7.63 9.97 9.05
N GLY A 138 6.63 9.13 9.27
CA GLY A 138 5.93 9.02 10.57
C GLY A 138 6.88 8.66 11.70
N MET A 139 7.73 7.65 11.51
CA MET A 139 8.74 7.22 12.50
C MET A 139 9.77 8.32 12.80
N LEU A 140 10.21 9.06 11.77
CA LEU A 140 11.09 10.22 11.95
C LEU A 140 10.41 11.32 12.78
N CYS A 141 9.12 11.58 12.56
CA CYS A 141 8.35 12.52 13.39
C CYS A 141 8.33 12.08 14.87
N ILE A 142 8.10 10.80 15.16
CA ILE A 142 8.14 10.28 16.54
C ILE A 142 9.53 10.51 17.13
N PHE A 143 10.59 10.11 16.41
CA PHE A 143 11.97 10.24 16.88
C PHE A 143 12.31 11.70 17.20
N MET A 144 11.93 12.64 16.33
CA MET A 144 12.20 14.06 16.51
C MET A 144 11.39 14.67 17.66
N SER A 145 10.10 14.35 17.79
CA SER A 145 9.24 14.90 18.85
C SER A 145 9.70 14.52 20.26
N HIS A 146 10.44 13.41 20.38
CA HIS A 146 10.90 12.84 21.65
C HIS A 146 12.42 12.91 21.85
N SER A 147 13.17 13.50 20.91
CA SER A 147 14.63 13.67 21.04
C SER A 147 14.99 14.96 21.79
N THR A 148 15.77 14.85 22.86
CA THR A 148 16.21 15.99 23.68
C THR A 148 17.41 16.76 23.12
N HIS A 149 18.07 16.24 22.07
CA HIS A 149 19.37 16.74 21.59
C HIS A 149 19.32 17.52 20.27
N ILE A 150 18.14 17.73 19.67
CA ILE A 150 18.01 18.40 18.38
C ILE A 150 17.77 19.91 18.59
N SER A 151 18.59 20.75 17.96
CA SER A 151 18.41 22.21 18.04
C SER A 151 17.13 22.66 17.31
N ASN A 152 16.51 23.74 17.79
CA ASN A 152 15.23 24.25 17.24
C ASN A 152 15.33 24.61 15.75
N THR A 153 16.48 25.13 15.28
CA THR A 153 16.70 25.47 13.87
C THR A 153 16.81 24.23 13.00
N LEU A 154 17.58 23.22 13.44
CA LEU A 154 17.72 21.96 12.71
C LEU A 154 16.39 21.20 12.68
N ALA A 155 15.67 21.16 13.80
CA ALA A 155 14.34 20.57 13.87
C ALA A 155 13.40 21.23 12.85
N THR A 156 13.33 22.56 12.83
CA THR A 156 12.47 23.30 11.88
C THR A 156 12.83 23.00 10.42
N ALA A 157 14.11 22.97 10.07
CA ALA A 157 14.54 22.66 8.71
C ALA A 157 14.15 21.24 8.27
N ILE A 158 14.34 20.25 9.16
CA ILE A 158 13.95 18.87 8.88
C ILE A 158 12.42 18.76 8.74
N TRP A 159 11.65 19.42 9.61
CA TRP A 159 10.19 19.47 9.51
C TRP A 159 9.71 20.05 8.18
N SER A 160 10.29 21.18 7.74
CA SER A 160 9.94 21.77 6.45
C SER A 160 10.26 20.84 5.28
N PHE A 161 11.41 20.19 5.30
CA PHE A 161 11.79 19.20 4.28
C PHE A 161 10.81 18.03 4.25
N MET A 162 10.53 17.42 5.41
CA MET A 162 9.60 16.28 5.53
C MET A 162 8.17 16.63 5.09
N ALA A 163 7.70 17.84 5.42
CA ALA A 163 6.39 18.30 4.98
C ALA A 163 6.32 18.41 3.45
N VAL A 164 7.33 19.02 2.82
CA VAL A 164 7.41 19.13 1.36
C VAL A 164 7.49 17.75 0.72
N THR A 165 8.36 16.86 1.20
CA THR A 165 8.48 15.50 0.64
C THR A 165 7.19 14.71 0.79
N THR A 166 6.48 14.86 1.91
CA THR A 166 5.17 14.22 2.12
C THR A 166 4.14 14.69 1.10
N VAL A 167 4.02 16.01 0.90
CA VAL A 167 3.08 16.58 -0.07
C VAL A 167 3.42 16.10 -1.48
N VAL A 168 4.70 16.11 -1.85
CA VAL A 168 5.15 15.60 -3.15
C VAL A 168 4.79 14.13 -3.32
N LEU A 169 5.06 13.28 -2.31
CA LEU A 169 4.73 11.86 -2.36
C LEU A 169 3.22 11.62 -2.49
N LEU A 170 2.39 12.35 -1.72
CA LEU A 170 0.94 12.24 -1.82
C LEU A 170 0.42 12.68 -3.20
N VAL A 171 0.96 13.77 -3.77
CA VAL A 171 0.61 14.21 -5.12
C VAL A 171 1.02 13.17 -6.16
N LEU A 172 2.22 12.59 -6.05
CA LEU A 172 2.67 11.54 -6.96
C LEU A 172 1.78 10.30 -6.88
N ILE A 173 1.40 9.88 -5.66
CA ILE A 173 0.45 8.77 -5.44
C ILE A 173 -0.91 9.10 -6.07
N VAL A 174 -1.46 10.29 -5.83
CA VAL A 174 -2.76 10.69 -6.39
C VAL A 174 -2.72 10.77 -7.91
N VAL A 175 -1.67 11.33 -8.49
CA VAL A 175 -1.50 11.41 -9.96
C VAL A 175 -1.35 10.01 -10.54
N PHE A 176 -0.58 9.13 -9.91
CA PHE A 176 -0.39 7.75 -10.33
C PHE A 176 -1.70 6.96 -10.26
N VAL A 177 -2.38 6.98 -9.11
CA VAL A 177 -3.68 6.32 -8.88
C VAL A 177 -4.75 6.87 -9.83
N GLY A 178 -4.82 8.20 -9.99
CA GLY A 178 -5.76 8.84 -10.91
C GLY A 178 -5.50 8.48 -12.38
N GLY A 179 -4.22 8.39 -12.78
CA GLY A 179 -3.81 7.91 -14.09
C GLY A 179 -4.16 6.44 -14.33
N PHE A 180 -4.00 5.60 -13.32
CA PHE A 180 -4.39 4.19 -13.33
C PHE A 180 -5.92 4.04 -13.46
N MET A 181 -6.70 4.69 -12.59
CA MET A 181 -8.16 4.61 -12.58
C MET A 181 -8.81 5.12 -13.87
N ARG A 182 -8.28 6.20 -14.48
CA ARG A 182 -8.81 6.74 -15.75
C ARG A 182 -8.66 5.77 -16.92
N ARG A 183 -7.62 4.92 -16.91
CA ARG A 183 -7.39 3.95 -17.98
C ARG A 183 -8.23 2.69 -17.80
N GLY A 184 -8.51 2.29 -16.55
CA GLY A 184 -9.44 1.18 -16.25
C GLY A 184 -10.82 1.39 -16.89
N LYS A 185 -11.35 2.63 -16.87
CA LYS A 185 -12.61 3.00 -17.54
C LYS A 185 -12.55 3.09 -19.07
N GLY A 186 -11.35 3.06 -19.66
CA GLY A 186 -11.15 3.18 -21.11
C GLY A 186 -10.99 1.85 -21.83
N MET A 187 -10.99 0.72 -21.10
CA MET A 187 -10.81 -0.63 -21.64
C MET A 187 -12.10 -1.46 -21.67
N ASP A 188 -13.24 -0.90 -21.23
CA ASP A 188 -14.56 -1.55 -21.36
C ASP A 188 -15.05 -1.64 -22.82
N VAL A 189 -14.25 -1.14 -23.79
CA VAL A 189 -14.53 -1.23 -25.23
C VAL A 189 -13.52 -2.17 -25.86
N GLY A 190 -13.67 -3.48 -25.65
CA GLY A 190 -12.76 -4.43 -26.31
C GLY A 190 -12.73 -5.88 -25.81
N ILE A 191 -13.70 -6.35 -25.03
CA ILE A 191 -13.90 -7.81 -24.90
C ILE A 191 -14.57 -8.30 -26.19
N SER A 192 -13.82 -8.25 -27.29
CA SER A 192 -14.21 -8.93 -28.52
C SER A 192 -13.98 -10.43 -28.33
N GLN A 193 -15.08 -11.14 -28.12
CA GLN A 193 -15.38 -12.42 -28.77
C GLN A 193 -14.15 -13.34 -28.94
N VAL A 194 -13.81 -14.13 -27.91
CA VAL A 194 -13.07 -15.38 -28.12
C VAL A 194 -14.11 -16.41 -28.57
N PRO A 195 -14.05 -16.96 -29.81
CA PRO A 195 -14.98 -17.99 -30.23
C PRO A 195 -14.75 -19.29 -29.44
N ASP A 196 -15.84 -19.93 -29.01
CA ASP A 196 -15.90 -21.20 -28.27
C ASP A 196 -15.45 -22.45 -29.09
N GLU A 197 -14.31 -22.38 -29.78
CA GLU A 197 -13.85 -23.45 -30.67
C GLU A 197 -12.58 -24.17 -30.22
N ILE A 198 -12.37 -24.43 -28.92
CA ILE A 198 -11.35 -25.42 -28.50
C ILE A 198 -11.78 -26.19 -27.25
N ASN A 199 -12.83 -27.02 -27.35
CA ASN A 199 -13.14 -28.07 -26.37
C ASN A 199 -13.52 -29.40 -27.04
N ASN A 200 -12.88 -29.72 -28.17
CA ASN A 200 -12.98 -31.03 -28.81
C ASN A 200 -11.58 -31.60 -29.06
N PHE A 201 -10.94 -32.13 -28.02
CA PHE A 201 -10.03 -33.28 -28.16
C PHE A 201 -10.01 -34.05 -26.83
N SER A 202 -10.64 -35.24 -26.90
CA SER A 202 -10.47 -36.48 -26.10
C SER A 202 -9.88 -36.41 -24.68
#